data_AF-A0A2L2WS26-F1
#
_entry.id   AF-A0A2L2WS26-F1
#
_cell.length_a   1.000
_cell.length_b   1.000
_cell.length_c   1.000
_cell.angle_alpha   90.00
_cell.angle_beta   90.00
_cell.angle_gamma   90.00
#
_symmetry.space_group_name_H-M   'P 1'
#
loop_
_entity.id
_entity.type
_entity.pdbx_description
1 polymer ?
#
loop_
_entity_poly.entity_id
_entity_poly.type
_entity_poly.pdbx_seq_one_letter_code
_entity_poly.pdbx_strand_id
1 'polypeptide(L)'
;MGKTLKQYCSEVDVWEDWRDNYKQFVPQFINEAIMKANWEDWDETVFYEFFERSSDQCVSSLKQGYFTKDEKQTIKSNWSKIAPLLKNIAQNQDIPQWETYQKVKKQIRNFTAQDRRAATNRLIASLQPNLLCTIVNEYHLWALFAKLKEHSSDTIPDFIGGNWFINSHNICCLFQKVLQPQNAMDIITYPWEVLQHLRYIEKKRIDMSTYIDTKKALLAINQNLIFTGAPGTGKTHLAKQIAKSIIGVKSDEDLEKTEQFAFVQFHPSYDYTDFVEGLRPTPPDSNGNIGFERKDGIFKTFCKCAIQSEIVDIIDNFEDCWIKLIDLLNSQDFLEVPLLSGKDVFKLELNVNGDGLANRTYENGDYDKGTWIHGKSKFFNKEQLYNVYKGQLGIPSGGHDNYRKAIVQYMKENLGLQDYFKGKENKGSSRNSGAFV
;
A
#
# COMPACT_ATOMS: atom_id res chain seq x y z
N MET A 1 -16.42 -2.22 -2.04
CA MET A 1 -16.65 -3.23 -3.11
C MET A 1 -15.99 -2.72 -4.38
N GLY A 2 -15.30 -3.59 -5.14
CA GLY A 2 -14.72 -3.22 -6.43
C GLY A 2 -15.80 -2.85 -7.45
N LYS A 3 -15.43 -2.13 -8.52
CA LYS A 3 -16.33 -1.87 -9.64
C LYS A 3 -16.59 -3.14 -10.43
N THR A 4 -17.75 -3.29 -11.05
CA THR A 4 -18.03 -4.37 -12.00
C THR A 4 -17.39 -4.06 -13.36
N LEU A 5 -17.17 -5.08 -14.19
CA LEU A 5 -16.78 -4.98 -15.59
C LEU A 5 -17.77 -4.10 -16.35
N LYS A 6 -19.08 -4.19 -16.07
CA LYS A 6 -20.07 -3.32 -16.70
C LYS A 6 -19.80 -1.84 -16.42
N GLN A 7 -19.39 -1.51 -15.19
CA GLN A 7 -19.02 -0.15 -14.82
C GLN A 7 -17.74 0.29 -15.52
N TYR A 8 -16.70 -0.57 -15.58
CA TYR A 8 -15.50 -0.24 -16.36
C TYR A 8 -15.79 -0.03 -17.85
N CYS A 9 -16.68 -0.84 -18.44
CA CYS A 9 -17.12 -0.65 -19.82
C CYS A 9 -17.86 0.68 -20.04
N SER A 10 -18.50 1.26 -19.02
CA SER A 10 -19.12 2.59 -19.13
C SER A 10 -18.13 3.75 -18.98
N GLU A 11 -16.88 3.47 -18.62
CA GLU A 11 -15.82 4.47 -18.43
C GLU A 11 -14.84 4.56 -19.60
N VAL A 12 -14.97 3.67 -20.60
CA VAL A 12 -14.10 3.68 -21.78
C VAL A 12 -14.73 4.43 -22.93
N ASP A 13 -13.91 5.20 -23.65
CA ASP A 13 -14.30 5.82 -24.91
C ASP A 13 -14.21 4.78 -26.04
N VAL A 14 -15.33 4.52 -26.70
CA VAL A 14 -15.41 3.53 -27.80
C VAL A 14 -14.73 4.09 -29.05
N TRP A 15 -13.80 3.34 -29.62
CA TRP A 15 -13.06 3.67 -30.84
C TRP A 15 -13.92 3.34 -32.07
N GLU A 16 -14.83 4.27 -32.39
CA GLU A 16 -15.83 4.09 -33.45
C GLU A 16 -15.20 3.77 -34.81
N ASP A 17 -14.12 4.48 -35.19
CA ASP A 17 -13.41 4.21 -36.45
C ASP A 17 -12.91 2.77 -36.54
N TRP A 18 -12.43 2.19 -35.44
CA TRP A 18 -11.96 0.80 -35.43
C TRP A 18 -13.14 -0.17 -35.55
N ARG A 19 -14.19 0.04 -34.75
CA ARG A 19 -15.42 -0.76 -34.78
C ARG A 19 -16.06 -0.75 -36.16
N ASP A 20 -16.14 0.41 -36.79
CA ASP A 20 -16.86 0.59 -38.05
C ASP A 20 -16.07 -0.04 -39.22
N ASN A 21 -14.74 0.10 -39.23
CA ASN A 21 -13.88 -0.64 -40.15
C ASN A 21 -14.00 -2.16 -39.95
N TYR A 22 -14.05 -2.63 -38.70
CA TYR A 22 -14.27 -4.05 -38.39
C TYR A 22 -15.59 -4.54 -38.99
N LYS A 23 -16.69 -3.81 -38.75
CA LYS A 23 -18.03 -4.14 -39.26
C LYS A 23 -18.12 -4.08 -40.80
N GLN A 24 -17.31 -3.25 -41.44
CA GLN A 24 -17.24 -3.18 -42.89
C GLN A 24 -16.52 -4.40 -43.49
N PHE A 25 -15.33 -4.73 -42.99
CA PHE A 25 -14.42 -5.67 -43.65
C PHE A 25 -14.63 -7.14 -43.25
N VAL A 26 -15.00 -7.41 -42.00
CA VAL A 26 -15.13 -8.78 -41.50
C VAL A 26 -16.21 -9.60 -42.22
N PRO A 27 -17.43 -9.07 -42.48
CA PRO A 27 -18.43 -9.81 -43.26
C PRO A 27 -17.96 -10.15 -44.67
N GLN A 28 -17.21 -9.24 -45.31
CA GLN A 28 -16.65 -9.47 -46.64
C GLN A 28 -15.59 -10.57 -46.59
N PHE A 29 -14.69 -10.54 -45.60
CA PHE A 29 -13.67 -11.56 -45.39
C PHE A 29 -14.25 -12.97 -45.18
N ILE A 30 -15.30 -13.08 -44.37
CA ILE A 30 -16.03 -14.35 -44.18
C ILE A 30 -16.61 -14.84 -45.51
N ASN A 31 -17.27 -13.96 -46.27
CA ASN A 31 -17.85 -14.31 -47.56
C ASN A 31 -16.79 -14.77 -48.58
N GLU A 32 -15.67 -14.05 -48.68
CA GLU A 32 -14.53 -14.41 -49.52
C GLU A 32 -13.99 -15.81 -49.18
N ALA A 33 -13.79 -16.09 -47.89
CA ALA A 33 -13.32 -17.40 -47.40
C ALA A 33 -14.30 -18.55 -47.71
N ILE A 34 -15.61 -18.28 -47.75
CA ILE A 34 -16.63 -19.29 -48.08
C ILE A 34 -16.67 -19.55 -49.58
N MET A 35 -16.68 -18.49 -50.38
CA MET A 35 -17.03 -18.55 -51.80
C MET A 35 -15.83 -18.87 -52.69
N LYS A 36 -14.63 -18.43 -52.33
CA LYS A 36 -13.47 -18.44 -53.25
C LYS A 36 -12.33 -19.32 -52.73
N ALA A 37 -11.97 -20.31 -53.54
CA ALA A 37 -10.94 -21.30 -53.18
C ALA A 37 -9.51 -20.79 -53.43
N ASN A 38 -9.30 -19.97 -54.47
CA ASN A 38 -8.00 -19.37 -54.78
C ASN A 38 -7.95 -17.94 -54.25
N TRP A 39 -6.77 -17.49 -53.83
CA TRP A 39 -6.61 -16.15 -53.26
C TRP A 39 -6.62 -15.08 -54.35
N GLU A 40 -6.28 -15.42 -55.58
CA GLU A 40 -6.29 -14.55 -56.75
C GLU A 40 -7.71 -14.10 -57.12
N ASP A 41 -8.72 -14.89 -56.74
CA ASP A 41 -10.12 -14.59 -57.01
C ASP A 41 -10.71 -13.61 -55.98
N TRP A 42 -10.02 -13.40 -54.84
CA TRP A 42 -10.51 -12.55 -53.76
C TRP A 42 -10.56 -11.08 -54.16
N ASP A 43 -11.47 -10.32 -53.53
CA ASP A 43 -11.40 -8.86 -53.62
C ASP A 43 -10.03 -8.38 -53.12
N GLU A 44 -9.34 -7.56 -53.92
CA GLU A 44 -7.97 -7.11 -53.64
C GLU A 44 -7.89 -6.33 -52.32
N THR A 45 -8.91 -5.51 -52.03
CA THR A 45 -8.95 -4.69 -50.81
C THR A 45 -9.15 -5.57 -49.57
N VAL A 46 -10.08 -6.53 -49.64
CA VAL A 46 -10.33 -7.48 -48.55
C VAL A 46 -9.11 -8.37 -48.30
N PHE A 47 -8.51 -8.91 -49.36
CA PHE A 47 -7.31 -9.74 -49.23
C PHE A 47 -6.14 -8.94 -48.67
N TYR A 48 -5.93 -7.71 -49.16
CA TYR A 48 -4.92 -6.80 -48.62
C TYR A 48 -5.14 -6.57 -47.13
N GLU A 49 -6.37 -6.23 -46.72
CA GLU A 49 -6.71 -5.91 -45.33
C GLU A 49 -6.37 -7.03 -44.35
N PHE A 50 -6.67 -8.30 -44.68
CA PHE A 50 -6.48 -9.42 -43.74
C PHE A 50 -5.15 -10.16 -43.89
N PHE A 51 -4.55 -10.20 -45.09
CA PHE A 51 -3.35 -10.98 -45.36
C PHE A 51 -2.09 -10.15 -45.61
N GLU A 52 -2.20 -8.95 -46.21
CA GLU A 52 -1.02 -8.20 -46.65
C GLU A 52 -0.70 -6.98 -45.80
N ARG A 53 -1.71 -6.28 -45.30
CA ARG A 53 -1.55 -5.12 -44.44
C ARG A 53 -0.95 -5.58 -43.11
N SER A 54 0.03 -4.84 -42.57
CA SER A 54 0.70 -5.18 -41.29
C SER A 54 0.37 -4.22 -40.15
N SER A 55 0.00 -2.97 -40.45
CA SER A 55 -0.43 -1.97 -39.45
C SER A 55 -1.79 -1.35 -39.79
N ASP A 56 -2.41 -0.75 -38.76
CA ASP A 56 -3.63 0.06 -38.85
C ASP A 56 -4.83 -0.69 -39.47
N GLN A 57 -4.93 -1.97 -39.16
CA GLN A 57 -5.97 -2.86 -39.67
C GLN A 57 -7.20 -2.90 -38.79
N CYS A 58 -8.29 -3.34 -39.41
CA CYS A 58 -9.58 -3.55 -38.78
C CYS A 58 -9.56 -4.60 -37.67
N VAL A 59 -8.56 -5.49 -37.58
CA VAL A 59 -8.41 -6.44 -36.45
C VAL A 59 -7.01 -6.39 -35.87
N SER A 60 -6.82 -5.61 -34.79
CA SER A 60 -5.58 -5.53 -34.01
C SER A 60 -4.31 -5.27 -34.84
N SER A 61 -3.84 -4.03 -34.81
CA SER A 61 -2.63 -3.62 -35.54
C SER A 61 -1.36 -4.30 -35.02
N LEU A 62 -0.62 -4.96 -35.92
CA LEU A 62 0.60 -5.70 -35.61
C LEU A 62 1.84 -4.97 -36.14
N LYS A 63 2.29 -3.93 -35.42
CA LYS A 63 3.47 -3.13 -35.80
C LYS A 63 4.75 -3.98 -35.98
N GLN A 64 4.87 -5.09 -35.25
CA GLN A 64 5.96 -6.06 -35.37
C GLN A 64 5.41 -7.50 -35.25
N GLY A 65 6.10 -8.46 -35.87
CA GLY A 65 5.76 -9.89 -35.76
C GLY A 65 4.72 -10.40 -36.76
N TYR A 66 4.35 -9.59 -37.76
CA TYR A 66 3.51 -10.00 -38.89
C TYR A 66 4.29 -10.80 -39.95
N PHE A 67 3.60 -11.35 -40.96
CA PHE A 67 4.22 -12.11 -42.06
C PHE A 67 5.20 -11.24 -42.86
N THR A 68 6.41 -11.74 -43.12
CA THR A 68 7.35 -11.09 -44.06
C THR A 68 6.84 -11.19 -45.50
N LYS A 69 7.47 -10.45 -46.41
CA LYS A 69 7.16 -10.52 -47.85
C LYS A 69 7.29 -11.95 -48.39
N ASP A 70 8.38 -12.64 -48.04
CA ASP A 70 8.64 -14.01 -48.50
C ASP A 70 7.70 -15.03 -47.86
N GLU A 71 7.34 -14.84 -46.58
CA GLU A 71 6.36 -15.67 -45.90
C GLU A 71 4.97 -15.54 -46.55
N LYS A 72 4.55 -14.31 -46.91
CA LYS A 72 3.30 -14.07 -47.64
C LYS A 72 3.29 -14.81 -48.98
N GLN A 73 4.37 -14.72 -49.75
CA GLN A 73 4.48 -15.44 -51.03
C GLN A 73 4.42 -16.95 -50.83
N THR A 74 5.12 -17.47 -49.82
CA THR A 74 5.11 -18.91 -49.51
C THR A 74 3.72 -19.41 -49.10
N ILE A 75 2.99 -18.61 -48.31
CA ILE A 75 1.60 -18.89 -47.92
C ILE A 75 0.69 -18.88 -49.16
N LYS A 76 0.80 -17.87 -50.04
CA LYS A 76 0.04 -17.78 -51.30
C LYS A 76 0.28 -18.99 -52.21
N SER A 77 1.55 -19.37 -52.40
CA SER A 77 1.90 -20.56 -53.21
C SER A 77 1.40 -21.88 -52.62
N ASN A 78 1.04 -21.92 -51.33
CA ASN A 78 0.49 -23.08 -50.65
C ASN A 78 -0.97 -22.87 -50.21
N TRP A 79 -1.69 -21.92 -50.83
CA TRP A 79 -3.03 -21.51 -50.40
C TRP A 79 -4.05 -22.65 -50.40
N SER A 80 -3.93 -23.60 -51.33
CA SER A 80 -4.79 -24.79 -51.41
C SER A 80 -4.79 -25.65 -50.14
N LYS A 81 -3.76 -25.55 -49.29
CA LYS A 81 -3.67 -26.24 -47.99
C LYS A 81 -4.33 -25.45 -46.85
N ILE A 82 -4.57 -24.15 -47.03
CA ILE A 82 -5.11 -23.22 -46.02
C ILE A 82 -6.58 -22.91 -46.30
N ALA A 83 -6.94 -22.62 -47.56
CA ALA A 83 -8.28 -22.18 -47.95
C ALA A 83 -9.42 -23.09 -47.46
N PRO A 84 -9.33 -24.43 -47.57
CA PRO A 84 -10.39 -25.32 -47.06
C PRO A 84 -10.60 -25.21 -45.54
N LEU A 85 -9.53 -24.92 -44.79
CA LEU A 85 -9.60 -24.74 -43.34
C LEU A 85 -10.23 -23.40 -42.98
N LEU A 86 -9.86 -22.32 -43.69
CA LEU A 86 -10.50 -21.00 -43.50
C LEU A 86 -11.99 -21.06 -43.85
N LYS A 87 -12.35 -21.73 -44.95
CA LYS A 87 -13.74 -21.98 -45.35
C LYS A 87 -14.51 -22.72 -44.25
N ASN A 88 -13.95 -23.78 -43.68
CA ASN A 88 -14.59 -24.52 -42.61
C ASN A 88 -14.86 -23.63 -41.38
N ILE A 89 -13.93 -22.77 -41.00
CA ILE A 89 -14.13 -21.82 -39.90
C ILE A 89 -15.24 -20.81 -40.27
N ALA A 90 -15.17 -20.22 -41.47
CA ALA A 90 -16.10 -19.20 -41.94
C ALA A 90 -17.56 -19.71 -42.03
N GLN A 91 -17.77 -20.98 -42.34
CA GLN A 91 -19.10 -21.59 -42.43
C GLN A 91 -19.75 -21.87 -41.06
N ASN A 92 -18.99 -21.86 -39.96
CA ASN A 92 -19.47 -22.27 -38.64
C ASN A 92 -19.38 -21.11 -37.64
N GLN A 93 -20.39 -20.23 -37.61
CA GLN A 93 -20.35 -18.99 -36.81
C GLN A 93 -20.77 -19.16 -35.34
N ASP A 94 -21.44 -20.26 -35.00
CA ASP A 94 -22.06 -20.44 -33.67
C ASP A 94 -21.25 -21.32 -32.72
N ILE A 95 -20.35 -22.16 -33.25
CA ILE A 95 -19.59 -23.15 -32.49
C ILE A 95 -18.09 -22.98 -32.75
N PRO A 96 -17.24 -22.93 -31.70
CA PRO A 96 -15.81 -22.88 -31.90
C PRO A 96 -15.24 -24.12 -32.61
N GLN A 97 -14.43 -23.90 -33.65
CA GLN A 97 -13.80 -24.95 -34.46
C GLN A 97 -12.38 -25.27 -33.96
N TRP A 98 -12.27 -25.74 -32.71
CA TRP A 98 -10.98 -25.91 -32.00
C TRP A 98 -9.92 -26.67 -32.79
N GLU A 99 -10.29 -27.81 -33.37
CA GLU A 99 -9.35 -28.62 -34.16
C GLU A 99 -8.91 -27.89 -35.44
N THR A 100 -9.85 -27.25 -36.14
CA THR A 100 -9.56 -26.51 -37.36
C THR A 100 -8.64 -25.32 -37.09
N TYR A 101 -8.83 -24.61 -35.97
CA TYR A 101 -7.92 -23.54 -35.56
C TYR A 101 -6.48 -24.02 -35.41
N GLN A 102 -6.28 -25.18 -34.77
CA GLN A 102 -4.95 -25.76 -34.60
C GLN A 102 -4.36 -26.23 -35.93
N LYS A 103 -5.19 -26.77 -36.84
CA LYS A 103 -4.76 -27.13 -38.20
C LYS A 103 -4.30 -25.90 -38.98
N VAL A 104 -5.03 -24.78 -38.94
CA VAL A 104 -4.61 -23.51 -39.57
C VAL A 104 -3.27 -23.04 -39.00
N LYS A 105 -3.15 -23.01 -37.67
CA LYS A 105 -1.91 -22.61 -37.00
C LYS A 105 -0.72 -23.47 -37.41
N LYS A 106 -0.92 -24.79 -37.48
CA LYS A 106 0.11 -25.73 -37.93
C LYS A 106 0.52 -25.49 -39.38
N GLN A 107 -0.43 -25.29 -40.30
CA GLN A 107 -0.12 -25.01 -41.70
C GLN A 107 0.65 -23.69 -41.85
N ILE A 108 0.19 -22.60 -41.23
CA ILE A 108 0.88 -21.31 -41.29
C ILE A 108 2.29 -21.43 -40.68
N ARG A 109 2.46 -22.16 -39.57
CA ARG A 109 3.79 -22.39 -38.98
C ARG A 109 4.74 -23.09 -39.95
N ASN A 110 4.26 -24.03 -40.77
CA ASN A 110 5.07 -24.73 -41.78
C ASN A 110 5.56 -23.80 -42.91
N PHE A 111 4.87 -22.69 -43.15
CA PHE A 111 5.19 -21.73 -44.21
C PHE A 111 5.89 -20.47 -43.70
N THR A 112 6.25 -20.43 -42.42
CA THR A 112 6.83 -19.24 -41.76
C THR A 112 8.13 -19.59 -41.06
N ALA A 113 9.08 -18.66 -41.01
CA ALA A 113 10.35 -18.87 -40.32
C ALA A 113 10.15 -18.83 -38.80
N GLN A 114 9.34 -17.89 -38.33
CA GLN A 114 8.98 -17.70 -36.93
C GLN A 114 7.53 -18.11 -36.65
N ASP A 115 7.22 -18.41 -35.40
CA ASP A 115 5.84 -18.68 -34.98
C ASP A 115 5.03 -17.38 -34.97
N ARG A 116 4.37 -17.09 -36.09
CA ARG A 116 3.52 -15.91 -36.33
C ARG A 116 2.16 -16.02 -35.63
N ARG A 117 2.18 -16.23 -34.30
CA ARG A 117 0.99 -16.50 -33.49
C ARG A 117 -0.07 -15.42 -33.62
N ALA A 118 0.30 -14.16 -33.41
CA ALA A 118 -0.64 -13.04 -33.42
C ALA A 118 -1.29 -12.86 -34.81
N ALA A 119 -0.52 -13.00 -35.88
CA ALA A 119 -1.03 -12.95 -37.26
C ALA A 119 -2.02 -14.09 -37.55
N THR A 120 -1.70 -15.31 -37.09
CA THR A 120 -2.57 -16.49 -37.22
C THR A 120 -3.87 -16.33 -36.42
N ASN A 121 -3.75 -15.95 -35.15
CA ASN A 121 -4.86 -15.71 -34.23
C ASN A 121 -5.82 -14.68 -34.80
N ARG A 122 -5.28 -13.62 -35.42
CA ARG A 122 -6.05 -12.58 -36.08
C ARG A 122 -6.92 -13.11 -37.20
N LEU A 123 -6.35 -13.89 -38.13
CA LEU A 123 -7.10 -14.48 -39.24
C LEU A 123 -8.28 -15.30 -38.73
N ILE A 124 -8.03 -16.14 -37.72
CA ILE A 124 -9.05 -17.02 -37.14
C ILE A 124 -10.13 -16.22 -36.40
N ALA A 125 -9.76 -15.24 -35.57
CA ALA A 125 -10.73 -14.37 -34.88
C ALA A 125 -11.60 -13.57 -35.85
N SER A 126 -11.02 -13.14 -36.97
CA SER A 126 -11.75 -12.40 -38.00
C SER A 126 -12.79 -13.26 -38.72
N LEU A 127 -12.60 -14.58 -38.76
CA LEU A 127 -13.57 -15.49 -39.36
C LEU A 127 -14.74 -15.81 -38.43
N GLN A 128 -14.64 -15.57 -37.12
CA GLN A 128 -15.69 -15.85 -36.14
C GLN A 128 -15.82 -14.71 -35.11
N PRO A 129 -16.33 -13.54 -35.55
CA PRO A 129 -16.48 -12.34 -34.71
C PRO A 129 -17.35 -12.55 -33.47
N ASN A 130 -18.28 -13.52 -33.51
CA ASN A 130 -19.18 -13.84 -32.41
C ASN A 130 -18.55 -14.74 -31.34
N LEU A 131 -17.39 -15.34 -31.62
CA LEU A 131 -16.81 -16.39 -30.77
C LEU A 131 -15.42 -16.06 -30.24
N LEU A 132 -14.70 -15.12 -30.84
CA LEU A 132 -13.31 -14.82 -30.48
C LEU A 132 -13.12 -13.31 -30.33
N CYS A 133 -12.31 -12.90 -29.36
CA CYS A 133 -11.99 -11.49 -29.15
C CYS A 133 -10.87 -11.01 -30.10
N THR A 134 -10.72 -9.69 -30.19
CA THR A 134 -9.74 -9.01 -31.06
C THR A 134 -8.34 -8.88 -30.44
N ILE A 135 -8.12 -9.32 -29.20
CA ILE A 135 -6.79 -9.31 -28.57
C ILE A 135 -5.98 -10.53 -29.03
N VAL A 136 -5.23 -10.36 -30.12
CA VAL A 136 -4.52 -11.47 -30.79
C VAL A 136 -3.19 -11.85 -30.13
N ASN A 137 -2.62 -10.96 -29.30
CA ASN A 137 -1.40 -11.20 -28.56
C ASN A 137 -1.71 -11.87 -27.21
N GLU A 138 -1.13 -13.05 -26.95
CA GLU A 138 -1.38 -13.85 -25.75
C GLU A 138 -0.99 -13.14 -24.45
N TYR A 139 0.10 -12.37 -24.44
CA TYR A 139 0.50 -11.59 -23.28
C TYR A 139 -0.52 -10.49 -22.95
N HIS A 140 -1.04 -9.78 -23.97
CA HIS A 140 -2.08 -8.79 -23.74
C HIS A 140 -3.40 -9.40 -23.32
N LEU A 141 -3.75 -10.57 -23.85
CA LEU A 141 -4.94 -11.31 -23.43
C LEU A 141 -4.80 -11.71 -21.96
N TRP A 142 -3.67 -12.33 -21.58
CA TRP A 142 -3.36 -12.64 -20.19
C TRP A 142 -3.43 -11.39 -19.28
N ALA A 143 -2.87 -10.26 -19.73
CA ALA A 143 -2.88 -9.02 -18.96
C ALA A 143 -4.31 -8.53 -18.70
N LEU A 144 -5.24 -8.69 -19.65
CA LEU A 144 -6.65 -8.39 -19.44
C LEU A 144 -7.25 -9.28 -18.34
N PHE A 145 -7.05 -10.59 -18.41
CA PHE A 145 -7.51 -11.51 -17.36
C PHE A 145 -6.98 -11.13 -15.98
N ALA A 146 -5.67 -10.89 -15.87
CA ALA A 146 -5.02 -10.54 -14.61
C ALA A 146 -5.59 -9.24 -14.03
N LYS A 147 -5.75 -8.20 -14.87
CA LYS A 147 -6.29 -6.91 -14.43
C LYS A 147 -7.77 -6.96 -14.09
N LEU A 148 -8.57 -7.73 -14.83
CA LEU A 148 -9.97 -7.95 -14.47
C LEU A 148 -10.08 -8.66 -13.12
N LYS A 149 -9.24 -9.66 -12.83
CA LYS A 149 -9.21 -10.34 -11.54
C LYS A 149 -8.77 -9.42 -10.38
N GLU A 150 -7.83 -8.50 -10.63
CA GLU A 150 -7.36 -7.55 -9.61
C GLU A 150 -8.41 -6.46 -9.31
N HIS A 151 -9.07 -5.93 -10.34
CA HIS A 151 -9.82 -4.68 -10.23
C HIS A 151 -11.35 -4.83 -10.29
N SER A 152 -11.86 -5.92 -10.86
CA SER A 152 -13.29 -6.17 -10.98
C SER A 152 -13.83 -6.96 -9.79
N SER A 153 -15.09 -6.71 -9.43
CA SER A 153 -15.84 -7.56 -8.50
C SER A 153 -16.50 -8.78 -9.17
N ASP A 154 -16.45 -8.90 -10.50
CA ASP A 154 -17.05 -10.03 -11.22
C ASP A 154 -16.24 -11.31 -11.12
N THR A 155 -16.92 -12.45 -11.28
CA THR A 155 -16.26 -13.76 -11.44
C THR A 155 -15.61 -13.84 -12.83
N ILE A 156 -14.28 -13.78 -12.87
CA ILE A 156 -13.49 -13.88 -14.09
C ILE A 156 -13.02 -15.33 -14.30
N PRO A 157 -13.20 -15.92 -15.50
CA PRO A 157 -12.68 -17.27 -15.79
C PRO A 157 -11.17 -17.38 -15.58
N ASP A 158 -10.70 -18.61 -15.33
CA ASP A 158 -9.26 -18.86 -15.24
C ASP A 158 -8.59 -18.79 -16.60
N PHE A 159 -7.39 -18.19 -16.61
CA PHE A 159 -6.56 -18.13 -17.79
C PHE A 159 -5.84 -19.47 -17.99
N ILE A 160 -5.99 -20.07 -19.16
CA ILE A 160 -5.37 -21.34 -19.51
C ILE A 160 -4.08 -21.05 -20.30
N GLY A 161 -2.91 -21.25 -19.68
CA GLY A 161 -1.62 -21.01 -20.33
C GLY A 161 -1.45 -21.75 -21.66
N GLY A 162 -0.93 -21.08 -22.68
CA GLY A 162 -0.68 -21.65 -24.01
C GLY A 162 -1.92 -21.84 -24.88
N ASN A 163 -3.12 -21.52 -24.38
CA ASN A 163 -4.40 -21.81 -25.04
C ASN A 163 -5.14 -20.53 -25.44
N TRP A 164 -4.53 -19.75 -26.34
CA TRP A 164 -5.09 -18.47 -26.80
C TRP A 164 -6.54 -18.58 -27.30
N PHE A 165 -6.90 -19.62 -28.06
CA PHE A 165 -8.26 -19.76 -28.59
C PHE A 165 -9.32 -19.89 -27.49
N ILE A 166 -9.06 -20.70 -26.45
CA ILE A 166 -9.97 -20.87 -25.32
C ILE A 166 -10.09 -19.57 -24.53
N ASN A 167 -8.96 -18.93 -24.24
CA ASN A 167 -8.95 -17.66 -23.49
C ASN A 167 -9.66 -16.54 -24.27
N SER A 168 -9.47 -16.48 -25.59
CA SER A 168 -10.10 -15.50 -26.46
C SER A 168 -11.62 -15.67 -26.49
N HIS A 169 -12.07 -16.92 -26.56
CA HIS A 169 -13.48 -17.27 -26.47
C HIS A 169 -14.08 -16.92 -25.12
N ASN A 170 -13.39 -17.26 -24.01
CA ASN A 170 -13.85 -16.94 -22.66
C ASN A 170 -14.03 -15.42 -22.46
N ILE A 171 -13.11 -14.59 -22.99
CA ILE A 171 -13.26 -13.13 -22.95
C ILE A 171 -14.43 -12.67 -23.82
N CYS A 172 -14.56 -13.20 -25.04
CA CYS A 172 -15.67 -12.87 -25.92
C CYS A 172 -17.02 -13.14 -25.24
N CYS A 173 -17.19 -14.35 -24.66
CA CYS A 173 -18.37 -14.72 -23.89
C CYS A 173 -18.61 -13.84 -22.67
N LEU A 174 -17.55 -13.50 -21.92
CA LEU A 174 -17.65 -12.64 -20.74
C LEU A 174 -18.21 -11.26 -21.10
N PHE A 175 -17.64 -10.61 -22.12
CA PHE A 175 -18.07 -9.28 -22.54
C PHE A 175 -19.48 -9.30 -23.14
N GLN A 176 -19.82 -10.30 -23.96
CA GLN A 176 -21.18 -10.48 -24.48
C GLN A 176 -22.20 -10.70 -23.36
N LYS A 177 -21.88 -11.51 -22.34
CA LYS A 177 -22.76 -11.74 -21.19
C LYS A 177 -23.02 -10.46 -20.39
N VAL A 178 -21.99 -9.62 -20.22
CA VAL A 178 -22.06 -8.39 -19.43
C VAL A 178 -22.76 -7.25 -20.18
N LEU A 179 -22.47 -7.09 -21.47
CA LEU A 179 -22.95 -5.97 -22.28
C LEU A 179 -24.25 -6.29 -23.03
N GLN A 180 -24.53 -7.56 -23.31
CA GLN A 180 -25.72 -8.03 -24.02
C GLN A 180 -25.98 -7.24 -25.32
N PRO A 181 -24.99 -7.16 -26.23
CA PRO A 181 -25.16 -6.38 -27.46
C PRO A 181 -26.17 -7.06 -28.39
N GLN A 182 -26.83 -6.27 -29.24
CA GLN A 182 -27.66 -6.83 -30.32
C GLN A 182 -26.79 -7.50 -31.39
N ASN A 183 -25.62 -6.93 -31.68
CA ASN A 183 -24.62 -7.49 -32.57
C ASN A 183 -23.27 -7.57 -31.84
N ALA A 184 -22.65 -8.74 -31.78
CA ALA A 184 -21.37 -8.91 -31.08
C ALA A 184 -20.26 -8.00 -31.63
N MET A 185 -20.34 -7.61 -32.91
CA MET A 185 -19.39 -6.69 -33.53
C MET A 185 -19.43 -5.28 -32.93
N ASP A 186 -20.52 -4.89 -32.25
CA ASP A 186 -20.65 -3.57 -31.62
C ASP A 186 -19.72 -3.40 -30.41
N ILE A 187 -19.24 -4.50 -29.83
CA ILE A 187 -18.43 -4.50 -28.61
C ILE A 187 -17.01 -5.05 -28.80
N ILE A 188 -16.54 -5.17 -30.05
CA ILE A 188 -15.24 -5.80 -30.36
C ILE A 188 -14.04 -5.04 -29.81
N THR A 189 -14.18 -3.73 -29.58
CA THR A 189 -13.11 -2.86 -29.09
C THR A 189 -12.97 -2.94 -27.57
N TYR A 190 -14.07 -3.24 -26.87
CA TYR A 190 -14.17 -3.18 -25.41
C TYR A 190 -13.10 -3.98 -24.67
N PRO A 191 -12.76 -5.23 -25.06
CA PRO A 191 -11.70 -5.97 -24.37
C PRO A 191 -10.36 -5.20 -24.34
N TRP A 192 -10.00 -4.56 -25.47
CA TRP A 192 -8.77 -3.80 -25.56
C TRP A 192 -8.87 -2.46 -24.81
N GLU A 193 -9.97 -1.74 -24.98
CA GLU A 193 -10.20 -0.44 -24.33
C GLU A 193 -10.22 -0.58 -22.81
N VAL A 194 -10.89 -1.61 -22.28
CA VAL A 194 -10.88 -1.93 -20.84
C VAL A 194 -9.48 -2.28 -20.36
N LEU A 195 -8.70 -3.07 -21.10
CA LEU A 195 -7.30 -3.34 -20.76
C LEU A 195 -6.49 -2.03 -20.64
N GLN A 196 -6.67 -1.11 -21.60
CA GLN A 196 -5.97 0.17 -21.62
C GLN A 196 -6.40 1.08 -20.47
N HIS A 197 -7.70 1.13 -20.17
CA HIS A 197 -8.24 1.88 -19.03
C HIS A 197 -7.69 1.36 -17.69
N LEU A 198 -7.69 0.03 -17.51
CA LEU A 198 -7.14 -0.57 -16.29
C LEU A 198 -5.62 -0.35 -16.15
N ARG A 199 -4.87 -0.36 -17.26
CA ARG A 199 -3.45 0.05 -17.26
C ARG A 199 -3.28 1.51 -16.87
N TYR A 200 -4.15 2.39 -17.38
CA TYR A 200 -4.11 3.81 -17.05
C TYR A 200 -4.39 4.05 -15.56
N ILE A 201 -5.44 3.43 -15.00
CA ILE A 201 -5.77 3.53 -13.57
C ILE A 201 -4.60 3.05 -12.70
N GLU A 202 -4.02 1.89 -13.00
CA GLU A 202 -2.89 1.35 -12.24
C GLU A 202 -1.68 2.27 -12.31
N LYS A 203 -1.33 2.77 -13.49
CA LYS A 203 -0.22 3.71 -13.66
C LYS A 203 -0.46 4.97 -12.82
N LYS A 204 -1.67 5.54 -12.88
CA LYS A 204 -2.03 6.73 -12.09
C LYS A 204 -1.93 6.48 -10.59
N ARG A 205 -2.31 5.29 -10.13
CA ARG A 205 -2.17 4.86 -8.73
C ARG A 205 -0.70 4.80 -8.30
N ILE A 206 0.15 4.20 -9.14
CA ILE A 206 1.60 4.10 -8.88
C ILE A 206 2.23 5.50 -8.83
N ASP A 207 1.97 6.33 -9.84
CA ASP A 207 2.50 7.71 -9.91
C ASP A 207 2.10 8.52 -8.67
N MET A 208 0.85 8.39 -8.22
CA MET A 208 0.36 9.04 -7.00
C MET A 208 1.05 8.51 -5.74
N SER A 209 1.25 7.19 -5.63
CA SER A 209 1.98 6.60 -4.50
C SER A 209 3.41 7.13 -4.43
N THR A 210 4.14 7.13 -5.55
CA THR A 210 5.50 7.66 -5.63
C THR A 210 5.57 9.14 -5.25
N TYR A 211 4.58 9.93 -5.69
CA TYR A 211 4.47 11.33 -5.31
C TYR A 211 4.24 11.51 -3.80
N ILE A 212 3.33 10.72 -3.20
CA ILE A 212 3.08 10.73 -1.75
C ILE A 212 4.35 10.37 -0.98
N ASP A 213 5.06 9.32 -1.39
CA ASP A 213 6.30 8.88 -0.73
C ASP A 213 7.38 9.96 -0.79
N THR A 214 7.48 10.66 -1.92
CA THR A 214 8.37 11.81 -2.07
C THR A 214 8.00 12.94 -1.10
N LYS A 215 6.70 13.23 -0.93
CA LYS A 215 6.25 14.26 0.03
C LYS A 215 6.44 13.82 1.48
N LYS A 216 6.28 12.53 1.81
CA LYS A 216 6.61 11.98 3.13
C LYS A 216 8.07 12.17 3.47
N ALA A 217 8.98 11.88 2.53
CA ALA A 217 10.41 12.09 2.71
C ALA A 217 10.73 13.58 2.96
N LEU A 218 10.12 14.50 2.20
CA LEU A 218 10.28 15.94 2.42
C LEU A 218 9.73 16.38 3.78
N LEU A 219 8.58 15.86 4.20
CA LEU A 219 8.00 16.17 5.51
C LEU A 219 8.86 15.65 6.65
N ALA A 220 9.43 14.45 6.52
CA ALA A 220 10.35 13.89 7.52
C ALA A 220 11.63 14.73 7.71
N ILE A 221 12.08 15.42 6.66
CA ILE A 221 13.25 16.32 6.73
C ILE A 221 12.87 17.68 7.32
N ASN A 222 11.78 18.28 6.84
CA ASN A 222 11.43 19.67 7.15
C ASN A 222 10.44 19.84 8.32
N GLN A 223 9.83 18.74 8.78
CA GLN A 223 8.75 18.68 9.79
C GLN A 223 7.44 19.39 9.41
N ASN A 224 7.47 20.32 8.44
CA ASN A 224 6.30 21.07 7.98
C ASN A 224 6.30 21.18 6.45
N LEU A 225 5.12 21.15 5.84
CA LEU A 225 4.96 21.28 4.39
C LEU A 225 3.71 22.11 4.06
N ILE A 226 3.87 23.14 3.23
CA ILE A 226 2.76 23.99 2.78
C ILE A 226 2.46 23.69 1.31
N PHE A 227 1.22 23.27 1.02
CA PHE A 227 0.74 23.13 -0.35
C PHE A 227 0.09 24.42 -0.83
N THR A 228 0.63 25.04 -1.87
CA THR A 228 0.09 26.27 -2.49
C THR A 228 -0.54 25.97 -3.85
N GLY A 229 -1.40 26.87 -4.34
CA GLY A 229 -2.03 26.77 -5.67
C GLY A 229 -3.51 27.14 -5.66
N ALA A 230 -4.10 27.23 -6.86
CA ALA A 230 -5.48 27.66 -7.06
C ALA A 230 -6.52 26.85 -6.25
N PRO A 231 -7.67 27.43 -5.90
CA PRO A 231 -8.79 26.68 -5.31
C PRO A 231 -9.19 25.48 -6.18
N GLY A 232 -9.62 24.38 -5.56
CA GLY A 232 -10.06 23.17 -6.28
C GLY A 232 -8.95 22.23 -6.78
N THR A 233 -7.66 22.54 -6.57
CA THR A 233 -6.54 21.68 -7.02
C THR A 233 -6.24 20.47 -6.11
N GLY A 234 -7.14 20.10 -5.21
CA GLY A 234 -7.02 18.89 -4.41
C GLY A 234 -5.98 18.92 -3.27
N LYS A 235 -5.52 20.10 -2.84
CA LYS A 235 -4.50 20.24 -1.77
C LYS A 235 -4.90 19.54 -0.46
N THR A 236 -6.12 19.78 0.01
CA THR A 236 -6.66 19.15 1.23
C THR A 236 -6.73 17.63 1.08
N HIS A 237 -7.13 17.15 -0.10
CA HIS A 237 -7.17 15.71 -0.39
C HIS A 237 -5.75 15.10 -0.35
N LEU A 238 -4.77 15.76 -0.97
CA LEU A 238 -3.37 15.32 -0.93
C LEU A 238 -2.81 15.29 0.50
N ALA A 239 -3.10 16.30 1.32
CA ALA A 239 -2.65 16.35 2.72
C ALA A 239 -3.24 15.18 3.53
N LYS A 240 -4.55 14.91 3.40
CA LYS A 240 -5.18 13.72 4.00
C LYS A 240 -4.56 12.42 3.48
N GLN A 241 -4.29 12.28 2.18
CA GLN A 241 -3.63 11.08 1.64
C GLN A 241 -2.24 10.83 2.20
N ILE A 242 -1.44 11.90 2.39
CA ILE A 242 -0.12 11.81 3.01
C ILE A 242 -0.26 11.40 4.48
N ALA A 243 -1.18 12.01 5.23
CA ALA A 243 -1.46 11.64 6.62
C ALA A 243 -1.88 10.16 6.75
N LYS A 244 -2.81 9.69 5.92
CA LYS A 244 -3.22 8.26 5.87
C LYS A 244 -2.02 7.34 5.62
N SER A 245 -1.15 7.70 4.68
CA SER A 245 0.06 6.92 4.36
C SER A 245 1.11 6.95 5.48
N ILE A 246 1.17 8.00 6.28
CA ILE A 246 2.08 8.09 7.45
C ILE A 246 1.54 7.22 8.60
N ILE A 247 0.25 7.33 8.90
CA ILE A 247 -0.38 6.64 10.04
C ILE A 247 -0.67 5.16 9.72
N GLY A 248 -0.82 4.82 8.44
CA GLY A 248 -1.09 3.44 7.99
C GLY A 248 -2.58 3.08 7.92
N VAL A 249 -3.46 4.07 7.81
CA VAL A 249 -4.91 3.88 7.64
C VAL A 249 -5.33 3.97 6.16
N LYS A 250 -6.48 3.40 5.81
CA LYS A 250 -6.93 3.31 4.41
C LYS A 250 -8.08 4.26 4.06
N SER A 251 -8.96 4.54 5.02
CA SER A 251 -10.16 5.37 4.81
C SER A 251 -10.03 6.73 5.51
N ASP A 252 -10.85 7.70 5.10
CA ASP A 252 -10.91 8.99 5.79
C ASP A 252 -11.63 8.83 7.14
N GLU A 253 -12.57 7.90 7.25
CA GLU A 253 -13.25 7.58 8.51
C GLU A 253 -12.29 7.00 9.55
N ASP A 254 -11.35 6.15 9.14
CA ASP A 254 -10.32 5.61 10.04
C ASP A 254 -9.31 6.70 10.43
N LEU A 255 -9.01 7.62 9.51
CA LEU A 255 -8.15 8.76 9.76
C LEU A 255 -8.75 9.71 10.81
N GLU A 256 -10.06 9.96 10.75
CA GLU A 256 -10.73 10.87 11.68
C GLU A 256 -10.97 10.25 13.06
N LYS A 257 -10.91 8.92 13.18
CA LYS A 257 -11.04 8.21 14.46
C LYS A 257 -9.73 8.06 15.22
N THR A 258 -8.58 8.29 14.59
CA THR A 258 -7.29 8.15 15.27
C THR A 258 -6.91 9.42 16.01
N GLU A 259 -6.35 9.28 17.21
CA GLU A 259 -5.76 10.38 17.97
C GLU A 259 -4.44 10.88 17.35
N GLN A 260 -3.89 10.15 16.38
CA GLN A 260 -2.68 10.52 15.64
C GLN A 260 -2.95 11.53 14.52
N PHE A 261 -4.19 11.95 14.30
CA PHE A 261 -4.56 12.92 13.28
C PHE A 261 -5.37 14.07 13.87
N ALA A 262 -5.05 15.29 13.46
CA ALA A 262 -5.87 16.47 13.72
C ALA A 262 -5.99 17.30 12.45
N PHE A 263 -7.17 17.84 12.20
CA PHE A 263 -7.47 18.69 11.03
C PHE A 263 -8.03 20.03 11.48
N VAL A 264 -7.40 21.13 11.05
CA VAL A 264 -7.83 22.49 11.41
C VAL A 264 -7.94 23.37 10.18
N GLN A 265 -9.04 24.12 10.09
CA GLN A 265 -9.23 25.13 9.06
C GLN A 265 -9.15 26.53 9.69
N PHE A 266 -8.10 27.29 9.37
CA PHE A 266 -7.98 28.67 9.86
C PHE A 266 -8.98 29.61 9.18
N HIS A 267 -9.52 30.53 9.99
CA HIS A 267 -10.33 31.67 9.56
C HIS A 267 -9.74 32.96 10.15
N PRO A 268 -10.05 34.16 9.61
CA PRO A 268 -9.45 35.42 10.09
C PRO A 268 -9.64 35.72 11.58
N SER A 269 -10.70 35.19 12.20
CA SER A 269 -10.96 35.30 13.65
C SER A 269 -10.31 34.19 14.49
N TYR A 270 -9.55 33.27 13.91
CA TYR A 270 -8.89 32.18 14.62
C TYR A 270 -7.59 32.69 15.20
N ASP A 271 -7.42 32.62 16.51
CA ASP A 271 -6.30 33.25 17.20
C ASP A 271 -5.46 32.28 18.03
N TYR A 272 -4.45 32.82 18.71
CA TYR A 272 -3.57 32.06 19.59
C TYR A 272 -4.32 31.32 20.70
N THR A 273 -5.40 31.92 21.22
CA THR A 273 -6.18 31.37 22.32
C THR A 273 -6.95 30.12 21.94
N ASP A 274 -7.33 30.00 20.65
CA ASP A 274 -7.96 28.81 20.10
C ASP A 274 -6.94 27.74 19.68
N PHE A 275 -5.80 28.16 19.12
CA PHE A 275 -4.81 27.25 18.56
C PHE A 275 -3.87 26.64 19.61
N VAL A 276 -3.32 27.47 20.50
CA VAL A 276 -2.27 27.07 21.45
C VAL A 276 -2.80 26.99 22.87
N GLU A 277 -3.32 28.08 23.41
CA GLU A 277 -3.91 28.14 24.76
C GLU A 277 -4.47 29.52 25.10
N GLY A 278 -5.49 29.56 25.96
CA GLY A 278 -6.08 30.82 26.42
C GLY A 278 -6.86 30.69 27.72
N LEU A 279 -7.17 31.84 28.32
CA LEU A 279 -8.07 31.91 29.46
C LEU A 279 -9.52 31.72 28.98
N ARG A 280 -10.24 30.83 29.66
CA ARG A 280 -11.67 30.57 29.43
C ARG A 280 -12.41 30.70 30.77
N PRO A 281 -13.61 31.30 30.78
CA PRO A 281 -14.38 31.43 32.02
C PRO A 281 -14.80 30.06 32.54
N THR A 282 -14.76 29.87 33.85
CA THR A 282 -15.29 28.67 34.53
C THR A 282 -16.79 28.83 34.79
N PRO A 283 -17.52 27.73 35.06
CA PRO A 283 -18.85 27.82 35.65
C PRO A 283 -18.82 28.65 36.94
N PRO A 284 -19.92 29.38 37.27
CA PRO A 284 -20.00 30.14 38.51
C PRO A 284 -19.78 29.26 39.73
N ASP A 285 -19.00 29.73 40.70
CA ASP A 285 -18.85 29.05 41.98
C ASP A 285 -20.16 29.08 42.81
N SER A 286 -20.18 28.44 43.97
CA SER A 286 -21.34 28.42 44.88
C SER A 286 -21.77 29.81 45.37
N ASN A 287 -20.94 30.83 45.18
CA ASN A 287 -21.20 32.22 45.53
C ASN A 287 -21.54 33.09 44.29
N GLY A 288 -21.63 32.48 43.10
CA GLY A 288 -21.95 33.15 41.84
C GLY A 288 -20.78 33.85 41.14
N ASN A 289 -19.54 33.66 41.59
CA ASN A 289 -18.37 34.27 40.95
C ASN A 289 -17.90 33.46 39.75
N ILE A 290 -17.55 34.15 38.66
CA ILE A 290 -16.93 33.54 37.47
C ILE A 290 -15.41 33.60 37.62
N GLY A 291 -14.76 32.44 37.61
CA GLY A 291 -13.31 32.32 37.54
C GLY A 291 -12.82 32.22 36.10
N PHE A 292 -11.50 32.17 35.93
CA PHE A 292 -10.86 31.87 34.64
C PHE A 292 -9.90 30.71 34.80
N GLU A 293 -9.93 29.78 33.87
CA GLU A 293 -8.98 28.69 33.77
C GLU A 293 -8.21 28.78 32.45
N ARG A 294 -6.94 28.36 32.47
CA ARG A 294 -6.14 28.22 31.25
C ARG A 294 -6.51 26.92 30.57
N LYS A 295 -7.05 27.00 29.35
CA LYS A 295 -7.33 25.84 28.50
C LYS A 295 -6.31 25.73 27.39
N ASP A 296 -5.89 24.51 27.12
CA ASP A 296 -5.06 24.20 25.97
C ASP A 296 -5.91 24.28 24.69
N GLY A 297 -5.33 24.89 23.66
CA GLY A 297 -5.88 24.89 22.30
C GLY A 297 -5.63 23.56 21.60
N ILE A 298 -6.14 23.44 20.37
CA ILE A 298 -6.10 22.19 19.60
C ILE A 298 -4.68 21.70 19.31
N PHE A 299 -3.76 22.60 18.97
CA PHE A 299 -2.38 22.23 18.64
C PHE A 299 -1.61 21.77 19.87
N LYS A 300 -1.76 22.49 20.99
CA LYS A 300 -1.10 22.11 22.25
C LYS A 300 -1.64 20.80 22.80
N THR A 301 -2.94 20.57 22.72
CA THR A 301 -3.57 19.29 23.06
C THR A 301 -3.01 18.18 22.18
N PHE A 302 -2.91 18.39 20.86
CA PHE A 302 -2.34 17.41 19.93
C PHE A 302 -0.87 17.07 20.26
N CYS A 303 -0.03 18.09 20.56
CA CYS A 303 1.35 17.85 20.99
C CYS A 303 1.44 17.04 22.28
N LYS A 304 0.55 17.29 23.26
CA LYS A 304 0.50 16.49 24.50
C LYS A 304 0.13 15.04 24.23
N CYS A 305 -0.86 14.79 23.37
CA CYS A 305 -1.23 13.44 22.95
C CYS A 305 -0.06 12.74 22.24
N ALA A 306 0.66 13.43 21.36
CA ALA A 306 1.83 12.88 20.68
C ALA A 306 2.94 12.47 21.66
N ILE A 307 3.26 13.31 22.65
CA ILE A 307 4.24 12.99 23.70
C ILE A 307 3.80 11.78 24.52
N GLN A 308 2.53 11.70 24.91
CA GLN A 308 2.00 10.56 25.66
C GLN A 308 2.07 9.26 24.84
N SER A 309 1.83 9.33 23.53
CA SER A 309 1.92 8.17 22.63
C SER A 309 3.35 7.61 22.48
N GLU A 310 4.39 8.43 22.66
CA GLU A 310 5.78 7.95 22.74
C GLU A 310 6.07 7.23 24.07
N ILE A 311 5.37 7.62 25.15
CA ILE A 311 5.54 7.05 26.50
C ILE A 311 4.85 5.68 26.62
N VAL A 312 3.70 5.47 25.96
CA VAL A 312 2.94 4.19 26.02
C VAL A 312 3.73 2.99 25.47
N ASP A 313 4.75 3.20 24.64
CA ASP A 313 5.64 2.13 24.15
C ASP A 313 6.68 1.64 25.19
N ILE A 314 6.81 2.32 26.33
CA ILE A 314 7.62 1.91 27.49
C ILE A 314 6.68 1.80 28.70
N ILE A 315 6.33 0.56 29.09
CA ILE A 315 5.49 0.34 30.28
C ILE A 315 6.41 0.03 31.47
N ASP A 316 6.69 1.04 32.29
CA ASP A 316 7.25 0.89 33.63
C ASP A 316 6.68 1.92 34.61
N ASN A 317 6.84 1.66 35.91
CA ASN A 317 6.47 2.59 36.98
C ASN A 317 7.69 3.06 37.79
N PHE A 318 8.87 3.12 37.15
CA PHE A 318 10.12 3.41 37.84
C PHE A 318 10.15 4.81 38.45
N GLU A 319 9.62 5.81 37.75
CA GLU A 319 9.57 7.19 38.22
C GLU A 319 8.76 7.33 39.52
N ASP A 320 7.57 6.73 39.55
CA ASP A 320 6.69 6.76 40.74
C ASP A 320 7.36 6.07 41.94
N CYS A 321 8.00 4.93 41.72
CA CYS A 321 8.72 4.21 42.77
C CYS A 321 9.99 4.93 43.22
N TRP A 322 10.65 5.66 42.32
CA TRP A 322 11.78 6.52 42.66
C TRP A 322 11.35 7.64 43.60
N ILE A 323 10.26 8.34 43.30
CA ILE A 323 9.71 9.40 44.17
C ILE A 323 9.39 8.84 45.56
N LYS A 324 8.72 7.68 45.63
CA LYS A 324 8.43 7.00 46.91
C LYS A 324 9.70 6.66 47.71
N LEU A 325 10.77 6.22 47.03
CA LEU A 325 12.03 5.91 47.69
C LEU A 325 12.66 7.17 48.31
N ILE A 326 12.66 8.27 47.56
CA ILE A 326 13.17 9.56 48.03
C ILE A 326 12.33 10.08 49.21
N ASP A 327 11.01 10.00 49.12
CA ASP A 327 10.11 10.40 50.22
C ASP A 327 10.37 9.56 51.48
N LEU A 328 10.57 8.25 51.33
CA LEU A 328 10.88 7.36 52.43
C LEU A 328 12.21 7.74 53.11
N LEU A 329 13.26 8.02 52.33
CA LEU A 329 14.56 8.46 52.82
C LEU A 329 14.59 9.90 53.34
N ASN A 330 13.62 10.73 52.98
CA ASN A 330 13.43 12.03 53.62
C ASN A 330 12.73 11.88 54.98
N SER A 331 11.85 10.88 55.12
CA SER A 331 11.14 10.57 56.37
C SER A 331 11.96 9.73 57.36
N GLN A 332 12.92 8.94 56.85
CA GLN A 332 13.79 8.06 57.61
C GLN A 332 15.24 8.41 57.26
N ASP A 333 16.07 8.67 58.26
CA ASP A 333 17.47 9.08 58.05
C ASP A 333 18.29 8.11 57.18
N PHE A 334 17.94 6.81 57.19
CA PHE A 334 18.46 5.79 56.28
C PHE A 334 17.50 4.60 56.15
N LEU A 335 17.72 3.75 55.14
CA LEU A 335 17.06 2.46 54.96
C LEU A 335 18.07 1.31 55.04
N GLU A 336 17.69 0.19 55.63
CA GLU A 336 18.47 -1.05 55.57
C GLU A 336 18.06 -1.87 54.34
N VAL A 337 18.96 -2.01 53.38
CA VAL A 337 18.73 -2.75 52.14
C VAL A 337 19.51 -4.07 52.19
N PRO A 338 18.83 -5.23 52.07
CA PRO A 338 19.51 -6.52 52.03
C PRO A 338 20.28 -6.69 50.74
N LEU A 339 21.50 -7.23 50.81
CA LEU A 339 22.21 -7.68 49.62
C LEU A 339 21.51 -8.89 49.01
N LEU A 340 21.61 -9.04 47.68
CA LEU A 340 21.02 -10.16 46.96
C LEU A 340 21.54 -11.55 47.39
N SER A 341 22.71 -11.60 48.06
CA SER A 341 23.23 -12.84 48.64
C SER A 341 22.46 -13.31 49.87
N GLY A 342 21.63 -12.43 50.47
CA GLY A 342 20.90 -12.67 51.72
C GLY A 342 21.77 -12.72 52.97
N LYS A 343 23.08 -12.45 52.86
CA LYS A 343 24.05 -12.62 53.95
C LYS A 343 24.29 -11.36 54.78
N ASP A 344 23.96 -10.20 54.25
CA ASP A 344 24.28 -8.92 54.87
C ASP A 344 23.32 -7.82 54.42
N VAL A 345 23.25 -6.73 55.17
CA VAL A 345 22.45 -5.53 54.89
C VAL A 345 23.37 -4.31 54.77
N PHE A 346 22.95 -3.30 54.02
CA PHE A 346 23.67 -2.03 53.97
C PHE A 346 22.73 -0.85 54.11
N LYS A 347 23.23 0.23 54.73
CA LYS A 347 22.48 1.47 54.94
C LYS A 347 22.47 2.31 53.67
N LEU A 348 21.29 2.65 53.19
CA LEU A 348 21.04 3.51 52.04
C LEU A 348 20.50 4.85 52.54
N GLU A 349 21.09 5.95 52.10
CA GLU A 349 20.67 7.31 52.47
C GLU A 349 20.77 8.26 51.27
N LEU A 350 20.20 9.46 51.39
CA LEU A 350 20.39 10.52 50.39
C LEU A 350 21.83 11.03 50.42
N ASN A 351 22.37 11.31 49.24
CA ASN A 351 23.64 12.01 49.15
C ASN A 351 23.49 13.47 49.62
N VAL A 352 24.61 14.17 49.82
CA VAL A 352 24.62 15.55 50.35
C VAL A 352 23.88 16.54 49.44
N ASN A 353 23.83 16.25 48.14
CA ASN A 353 23.23 17.13 47.13
C ASN A 353 21.72 16.87 46.93
N GLY A 354 21.17 15.81 47.52
CA GLY A 354 19.78 15.38 47.32
C GLY A 354 19.45 14.87 45.90
N ASP A 355 20.45 14.70 45.03
CA ASP A 355 20.28 14.28 43.63
C ASP A 355 20.63 12.79 43.40
N GLY A 356 20.95 12.06 44.46
CA GLY A 356 21.31 10.64 44.39
C GLY A 356 21.37 9.97 45.75
N LEU A 357 21.75 8.70 45.73
CA LEU A 357 21.82 7.83 46.91
C LEU A 357 23.26 7.53 47.29
N ALA A 358 23.49 7.28 48.57
CA ALA A 358 24.78 6.92 49.13
C ALA A 358 24.66 5.73 50.08
N ASN A 359 25.72 4.91 50.11
CA ASN A 359 26.01 4.00 51.20
C ASN A 359 27.31 4.49 51.85
N ARG A 360 27.21 5.10 53.03
CA ARG A 360 28.35 5.70 53.74
C ARG A 360 29.00 4.73 54.73
N THR A 361 30.24 5.03 55.08
CA THR A 361 31.03 4.30 56.08
C THR A 361 31.33 5.24 57.24
N TYR A 362 31.01 4.81 58.46
CA TYR A 362 31.16 5.60 59.69
C TYR A 362 32.30 5.05 60.55
N GLU A 363 32.95 5.91 61.35
CA GLU A 363 34.17 5.56 62.11
C GLU A 363 33.98 4.41 63.09
N ASN A 364 32.82 4.33 63.76
CA ASN A 364 32.50 3.30 64.75
C ASN A 364 31.48 2.27 64.23
N GLY A 365 31.11 2.30 62.94
CA GLY A 365 30.07 1.45 62.36
C GLY A 365 28.63 1.90 62.67
N ASP A 366 28.43 2.69 63.73
CA ASP A 366 27.15 3.30 64.06
C ASP A 366 26.81 4.46 63.12
N TYR A 367 25.51 4.64 62.86
CA TYR A 367 25.03 5.74 62.05
C TYR A 367 25.19 7.05 62.82
N ASP A 368 25.92 8.00 62.26
CA ASP A 368 26.03 9.36 62.81
C ASP A 368 25.98 10.38 61.67
N LYS A 369 24.88 11.13 61.62
CA LYS A 369 24.53 11.96 60.47
C LYS A 369 25.51 13.12 60.34
N GLY A 370 26.31 13.11 59.28
CA GLY A 370 27.30 14.17 59.01
C GLY A 370 28.76 13.78 59.26
N THR A 371 29.04 12.62 59.85
CA THR A 371 30.38 12.23 60.33
C THR A 371 30.88 10.92 59.68
N TRP A 372 30.81 10.84 58.36
CA TRP A 372 31.30 9.68 57.60
C TRP A 372 32.77 9.80 57.19
N ILE A 373 33.42 8.67 56.95
CA ILE A 373 34.78 8.61 56.40
C ILE A 373 34.75 8.97 54.91
N HIS A 374 35.38 10.10 54.57
CA HIS A 374 35.50 10.53 53.18
C HIS A 374 36.27 9.52 52.32
N GLY A 375 35.81 9.32 51.08
CA GLY A 375 36.44 8.43 50.09
C GLY A 375 36.09 6.94 50.21
N LYS A 376 35.41 6.51 51.29
CA LYS A 376 34.99 5.11 51.48
C LYS A 376 33.51 4.83 51.15
N SER A 377 32.76 5.87 50.78
CA SER A 377 31.33 5.78 50.49
C SER A 377 31.07 5.33 49.05
N LYS A 378 29.94 4.64 48.83
CA LYS A 378 29.45 4.27 47.49
C LYS A 378 28.30 5.20 47.09
N PHE A 379 28.26 5.60 45.82
CA PHE A 379 27.24 6.51 45.30
C PHE A 379 26.47 5.88 44.15
N PHE A 380 25.17 6.16 44.10
CA PHE A 380 24.26 5.64 43.08
C PHE A 380 23.37 6.78 42.61
N ASN A 381 23.31 7.03 41.31
CA ASN A 381 22.37 8.00 40.76
C ASN A 381 21.15 7.30 40.14
N LYS A 382 20.10 8.08 39.88
CA LYS A 382 18.84 7.59 39.33
C LYS A 382 19.01 6.87 37.99
N GLU A 383 19.81 7.43 37.08
CA GLU A 383 20.04 6.87 35.75
C GLU A 383 20.72 5.49 35.82
N GLN A 384 21.73 5.34 36.68
CA GLN A 384 22.41 4.06 36.91
C GLN A 384 21.45 3.01 37.45
N LEU A 385 20.55 3.38 38.37
CA LEU A 385 19.52 2.49 38.91
C LEU A 385 18.49 2.12 37.85
N TYR A 386 18.08 3.07 37.00
CA TYR A 386 17.18 2.79 35.87
C TYR A 386 17.82 1.85 34.84
N ASN A 387 19.12 2.00 34.57
CA ASN A 387 19.86 1.08 33.69
C ASN A 387 19.87 -0.34 34.25
N VAL A 388 20.15 -0.49 35.55
CA VAL A 388 20.12 -1.78 36.23
C VAL A 388 18.71 -2.39 36.24
N TYR A 389 17.68 -1.56 36.44
CA TYR A 389 16.27 -1.96 36.36
C TYR A 389 15.90 -2.55 34.99
N LYS A 390 16.40 -1.96 33.90
CA LYS A 390 16.27 -2.47 32.52
C LYS A 390 17.11 -3.72 32.22
N GLY A 391 17.87 -4.23 33.18
CA GLY A 391 18.80 -5.35 32.99
C GLY A 391 20.14 -4.98 32.32
N GLN A 392 20.48 -3.69 32.26
CA GLN A 392 21.75 -3.19 31.73
C GLN A 392 22.76 -2.97 32.86
N LEU A 393 24.03 -2.74 32.53
CA LEU A 393 25.04 -2.33 33.52
C LEU A 393 24.76 -0.91 34.01
N GLY A 394 24.89 -0.66 35.31
CA GLY A 394 24.69 0.69 35.87
C GLY A 394 25.76 1.67 35.39
N ILE A 395 26.99 1.20 35.26
CA ILE A 395 28.13 1.90 34.63
C ILE A 395 28.89 0.92 33.72
N PRO A 396 29.68 1.39 32.73
CA PRO A 396 30.35 0.50 31.77
C PRO A 396 31.25 -0.58 32.40
N SER A 397 31.89 -0.29 33.54
CA SER A 397 32.74 -1.25 34.25
C SER A 397 31.96 -2.22 35.16
N GLY A 398 30.65 -2.07 35.31
CA GLY A 398 29.80 -2.88 36.19
C GLY A 398 30.07 -2.69 37.70
N GLY A 399 30.97 -1.79 38.08
CA GLY A 399 31.35 -1.54 39.47
C GLY A 399 30.15 -1.13 40.31
N HIS A 400 29.95 -1.80 41.45
CA HIS A 400 28.85 -1.61 42.41
C HIS A 400 27.44 -2.00 41.94
N ASP A 401 27.27 -2.68 40.79
CA ASP A 401 25.94 -3.13 40.34
C ASP A 401 25.27 -4.10 41.30
N ASN A 402 26.01 -4.86 42.10
CA ASN A 402 25.42 -5.70 43.15
C ASN A 402 24.59 -4.89 44.15
N TYR A 403 25.03 -3.68 44.51
CA TYR A 403 24.28 -2.76 45.37
C TYR A 403 23.10 -2.15 44.62
N ARG A 404 23.29 -1.72 43.37
CA ARG A 404 22.19 -1.16 42.55
C ARG A 404 21.06 -2.17 42.34
N LYS A 405 21.40 -3.44 42.08
CA LYS A 405 20.43 -4.52 41.94
C LYS A 405 19.70 -4.80 43.27
N ALA A 406 20.40 -4.73 44.39
CA ALA A 406 19.78 -4.83 45.71
C ALA A 406 18.79 -3.69 45.98
N ILE A 407 19.13 -2.44 45.60
CA ILE A 407 18.22 -1.29 45.69
C ILE A 407 16.99 -1.51 44.79
N VAL A 408 17.18 -1.90 43.53
CA VAL A 408 16.06 -2.20 42.62
C VAL A 408 15.17 -3.31 43.18
N GLN A 409 15.76 -4.37 43.74
CA GLN A 409 15.00 -5.46 44.36
C GLN A 409 14.19 -4.96 45.56
N TYR A 410 14.78 -4.13 46.42
CA TYR A 410 14.08 -3.48 47.52
C TYR A 410 12.90 -2.64 47.03
N MET A 411 13.07 -1.87 45.95
CA MET A 411 11.99 -1.09 45.34
C MET A 411 10.85 -1.98 44.82
N LYS A 412 11.17 -3.17 44.28
CA LYS A 412 10.14 -4.15 43.86
C LYS A 412 9.35 -4.68 45.04
N GLU A 413 10.04 -5.09 46.09
CA GLU A 413 9.44 -5.74 47.26
C GLU A 413 8.66 -4.76 48.15
N ASN A 414 9.13 -3.51 48.29
CA ASN A 414 8.63 -2.58 49.30
C ASN A 414 7.92 -1.35 48.71
N LEU A 415 8.24 -0.94 47.47
CA LEU A 415 7.70 0.29 46.85
C LEU A 415 6.78 0.01 45.66
N GLY A 416 6.56 -1.26 45.32
CA GLY A 416 5.69 -1.70 44.24
C GLY A 416 6.27 -1.50 42.84
N LEU A 417 7.59 -1.48 42.68
CA LEU A 417 8.23 -1.41 41.37
C LEU A 417 7.88 -2.67 40.57
N GLN A 418 7.24 -2.50 39.41
CA GLN A 418 6.86 -3.58 38.52
C GLN A 418 8.04 -4.02 37.66
N ASP A 419 7.99 -5.21 37.07
CA ASP A 419 9.02 -5.65 36.13
C ASP A 419 9.07 -4.75 34.89
N TYR A 420 10.27 -4.52 34.38
CA TYR A 420 10.47 -3.71 33.18
C TYR A 420 9.96 -4.46 31.95
N PHE A 421 8.96 -3.91 31.27
CA PHE A 421 8.49 -4.41 29.99
C PHE A 421 8.85 -3.45 28.88
N LYS A 422 9.90 -3.79 28.11
CA LYS A 422 10.13 -3.13 26.81
C LYS A 422 8.96 -3.52 25.90
N GLY A 423 8.12 -2.55 25.53
CA GLY A 423 7.07 -2.76 24.53
C GLY A 423 7.64 -3.41 23.27
N LYS A 424 6.82 -4.16 22.54
CA LYS A 424 7.25 -4.80 21.29
C LYS A 424 7.82 -3.74 20.35
N GLU A 425 9.08 -3.88 19.97
CA GLU A 425 9.59 -3.25 18.75
C GLU A 425 8.76 -3.78 17.59
N ASN A 426 7.81 -2.98 17.08
CA ASN A 426 7.33 -3.15 15.72
C ASN A 426 8.51 -2.84 14.80
N LYS A 427 9.31 -3.87 14.48
CA LYS A 427 10.24 -3.85 13.36
C LYS A 427 9.44 -3.83 12.06
N GLY A 428 8.93 -2.65 11.74
CA GLY A 428 8.09 -2.35 10.58
C GLY A 428 7.83 -0.85 10.51
N SER A 429 8.85 -0.09 10.08
CA SER A 429 8.82 1.32 9.67
C SER A 429 7.67 2.21 10.17
N SER A 430 7.86 2.88 11.30
CA SER A 430 7.70 4.33 11.52
C SER A 430 7.73 4.57 13.03
N ARG A 431 8.31 5.71 13.47
CA ARG A 431 8.00 6.27 14.80
C ARG A 431 6.47 6.36 14.91
N ASN A 432 5.87 6.33 16.11
CA ASN A 432 4.46 6.71 16.30
C ASN A 432 4.24 8.10 15.70
N SER A 433 3.85 8.16 14.43
CA SER A 433 3.93 9.38 13.61
C SER A 433 2.52 9.95 13.51
N GLY A 434 2.29 11.07 14.20
CA GLY A 434 1.06 11.85 14.04
C GLY A 434 1.14 12.80 12.84
N ALA A 435 -0.01 13.17 12.30
CA ALA A 435 -0.13 14.18 11.24
C ALA A 435 -1.12 15.27 11.65
N PHE A 436 -0.66 16.52 11.67
CA PHE A 436 -1.49 17.70 11.86
C PHE A 436 -1.68 18.37 10.49
N VAL A 437 -2.93 18.53 10.04
CA VAL A 437 -3.27 19.05 8.70
C VAL A 437 -4.06 20.34 8.77
#